data_AF-H2B372-F1
#
_entry.id   AF-H2B372-F1
#
_cell.length_a   1.000
_cell.length_b   1.000
_cell.length_c   1.000
_cell.angle_alpha   90.00
_cell.angle_beta   90.00
_cell.angle_gamma   90.00
#
_symmetry.space_group_name_H-M   'P 1'
#
loop_
_entity.id
_entity.type
_entity.pdbx_description
1 polymer ?
#
loop_
_entity_poly.entity_id
_entity_poly.type
_entity_poly.pdbx_seq_one_letter_code
_entity_poly.pdbx_strand_id
1 'polypeptide(L)'
;VPPDDIVLIGTQTNQLEEIFFEMTHNLNQDLGGSGPNLRTPADCIGSSRCEYACYDTQALCHDLTVEYQDELHRPAFPYKFKFKFDGCPNCCVASIARSDMAFIGTWKDDIKIDQEAVAAYVGGEFPPNAGAHSGRDWGAFDM
;
A
#
# COMPACT_ATOMS: atom_id res chain seq x y z
N VAL A 1 -4.64 -5.64 14.30
CA VAL A 1 -3.48 -5.83 13.39
C VAL A 1 -3.92 -5.27 12.06
N PRO A 2 -3.41 -4.12 11.62
CA PRO A 2 -3.82 -3.63 10.33
C PRO A 2 -3.18 -4.54 9.25
N PRO A 3 -3.91 -4.88 8.18
CA PRO A 3 -3.70 -6.09 7.39
C PRO A 3 -2.51 -5.93 6.45
N ASP A 4 -1.32 -6.27 6.94
CA ASP A 4 -0.10 -6.33 6.13
C ASP A 4 0.21 -7.81 5.76
N ASP A 5 -0.23 -8.78 6.58
CA ASP A 5 -0.09 -10.23 6.37
C ASP A 5 -1.45 -10.94 6.28
N ILE A 6 -1.48 -12.10 5.62
CA ILE A 6 -2.56 -13.07 5.80
C ILE A 6 -2.41 -13.70 7.19
N VAL A 7 -3.46 -13.63 8.02
CA VAL A 7 -3.43 -14.13 9.40
C VAL A 7 -4.23 -15.42 9.53
N LEU A 8 -3.54 -16.54 9.78
CA LEU A 8 -4.16 -17.82 10.12
C LEU A 8 -4.39 -17.91 11.63
N ILE A 9 -5.64 -17.70 12.07
CA ILE A 9 -5.99 -17.60 13.49
C ILE A 9 -6.33 -18.98 14.08
N GLY A 10 -5.42 -19.49 14.90
CA GLY A 10 -5.66 -20.66 15.75
C GLY A 10 -5.15 -21.96 15.15
N THR A 11 -4.12 -22.53 15.79
CA THR A 11 -3.59 -23.87 15.50
C THR A 11 -2.89 -24.43 16.74
N GLN A 12 -2.36 -25.65 16.66
CA GLN A 12 -1.58 -26.30 17.71
C GLN A 12 -0.09 -26.29 17.36
N THR A 13 0.79 -26.33 18.36
CA THR A 13 2.26 -26.26 18.15
C THR A 13 2.78 -27.33 17.20
N ASN A 14 2.22 -28.54 17.23
CA ASN A 14 2.61 -29.64 16.35
C ASN A 14 2.18 -29.47 14.88
N GLN A 15 1.38 -28.46 14.55
CA GLN A 15 0.97 -28.16 13.18
C GLN A 15 1.82 -27.07 12.53
N LEU A 16 2.70 -26.38 13.28
CA LEU A 16 3.45 -25.24 12.76
C LEU A 16 4.37 -25.64 11.60
N GLU A 17 5.18 -26.68 11.80
CA GLU A 17 6.11 -27.18 10.76
C GLU A 17 5.37 -27.83 9.59
N GLU A 18 4.26 -28.55 9.85
CA GLU A 18 3.43 -29.16 8.79
C GLU A 18 2.81 -28.09 7.89
N ILE A 19 2.28 -27.02 8.49
CA ILE A 19 1.74 -25.87 7.74
C ILE A 19 2.87 -25.20 6.97
N PHE A 20 4.02 -24.95 7.61
CA PHE A 20 5.14 -24.29 6.94
C PHE A 20 5.66 -25.10 5.75
N PHE A 21 5.75 -26.43 5.90
CA PHE A 21 6.13 -27.34 4.83
C PHE A 21 5.16 -27.25 3.65
N GLU A 22 3.85 -27.35 3.90
CA GLU A 22 2.81 -27.24 2.87
C GLU A 22 2.86 -25.88 2.15
N MET A 23 2.95 -24.79 2.92
CA MET A 23 2.99 -23.42 2.38
C MET A 23 4.19 -23.22 1.45
N THR A 24 5.36 -23.71 1.84
CA THR A 24 6.59 -23.53 1.05
C THR A 24 6.68 -24.50 -0.13
N HIS A 25 6.38 -25.79 0.06
CA HIS A 25 6.60 -26.82 -0.97
C HIS A 25 5.47 -26.90 -1.99
N ASN A 26 4.23 -26.64 -1.58
CA ASN A 26 3.05 -26.82 -2.45
C ASN A 26 2.43 -25.49 -2.89
N LEU A 27 2.57 -24.42 -2.09
CA LEU A 27 1.96 -23.12 -2.39
C LEU A 27 2.96 -22.03 -2.79
N ASN A 28 4.27 -22.30 -2.63
CA ASN A 28 5.34 -21.32 -2.87
C ASN A 28 5.07 -20.00 -2.13
N GLN A 29 4.66 -20.10 -0.87
CA GLN A 29 4.39 -18.98 0.03
C GLN A 29 5.23 -19.10 1.29
N ASP A 30 5.77 -17.97 1.75
CA ASP A 30 6.58 -17.88 2.96
C ASP A 30 5.81 -17.23 4.12
N LEU A 31 6.40 -17.25 5.31
CA LEU A 31 5.92 -16.56 6.49
C LEU A 31 6.21 -15.05 6.43
N GLY A 32 5.31 -14.29 7.04
CA GLY A 32 5.53 -12.87 7.33
C GLY A 32 6.51 -12.63 8.49
N GLY A 33 6.82 -11.35 8.74
CA GLY A 33 7.80 -10.94 9.75
C GLY A 33 7.21 -10.67 11.15
N SER A 34 7.85 -11.17 12.20
CA SER A 34 7.52 -10.82 13.60
C SER A 34 8.74 -10.78 14.51
N GLY A 35 8.74 -9.91 15.52
CA GLY A 35 9.90 -9.69 16.42
C GLY A 35 10.65 -8.37 16.17
N PRO A 36 11.89 -8.24 16.64
CA PRO A 36 12.76 -7.08 16.39
C PRO A 36 13.53 -7.22 15.07
N ASN A 37 12.78 -7.23 13.97
CA ASN A 37 13.19 -7.40 12.57
C ASN A 37 12.47 -6.40 11.66
N LEU A 38 12.79 -6.44 10.37
CA LEU A 38 11.91 -5.94 9.33
C LEU A 38 10.57 -6.71 9.39
N ARG A 39 9.46 -5.99 9.33
CA ARG A 39 8.13 -6.58 9.18
C ARG A 39 7.71 -6.56 7.72
N THR A 40 6.73 -7.40 7.40
CA THR A 40 6.13 -7.50 6.07
C THR A 40 5.82 -6.10 5.51
N PRO A 41 6.51 -5.72 4.42
CA PRO A 41 6.22 -4.47 3.73
C PRO A 41 4.81 -4.49 3.13
N ALA A 42 4.21 -3.31 2.97
CA ALA A 42 2.90 -3.18 2.33
C ALA A 42 2.80 -1.89 1.51
N ASP A 43 2.02 -1.93 0.46
CA ASP A 43 1.86 -0.83 -0.49
C ASP A 43 0.39 -0.52 -0.82
N CYS A 44 0.15 0.66 -1.41
CA CYS A 44 -1.15 0.95 -2.00
C CYS A 44 -1.29 0.27 -3.37
N ILE A 45 -2.51 0.25 -3.92
CA ILE A 45 -2.78 -0.40 -5.22
C ILE A 45 -1.92 0.14 -6.38
N GLY A 46 -1.33 1.32 -6.24
CA GLY A 46 -0.36 1.86 -7.19
C GLY A 46 -0.90 2.00 -8.61
N SER A 47 0.00 1.89 -9.58
CA SER A 47 -0.29 2.01 -11.01
C SER A 47 -1.18 0.90 -11.58
N SER A 48 -1.44 -0.17 -10.81
CA SER A 48 -2.33 -1.25 -11.27
C SER A 48 -3.77 -0.79 -11.48
N ARG A 49 -4.23 0.24 -10.73
CA ARG A 49 -5.59 0.78 -10.85
C ARG A 49 -5.75 2.23 -10.37
N CYS A 50 -4.68 2.99 -10.20
CA CYS A 50 -4.76 4.40 -9.79
C CYS A 50 -3.97 5.28 -10.76
N GLU A 51 -4.67 6.28 -11.31
CA GLU A 51 -4.14 7.30 -12.21
C GLU A 51 -3.21 8.30 -11.52
N TYR A 52 -3.19 8.33 -10.18
CA TYR A 52 -2.33 9.22 -9.38
C TYR A 52 -0.99 8.60 -9.00
N ALA A 53 -0.74 7.34 -9.32
CA ALA A 53 0.49 6.65 -8.94
C ALA A 53 1.71 7.26 -9.63
N CYS A 54 2.66 7.77 -8.84
CA CYS A 54 3.89 8.41 -9.34
C CYS A 54 5.03 7.42 -9.59
N TYR A 55 4.92 6.18 -9.11
CA TYR A 55 5.86 5.08 -9.34
C TYR A 55 5.14 3.72 -9.16
N ASP A 56 5.81 2.64 -9.54
CA ASP A 56 5.31 1.27 -9.32
C ASP A 56 5.54 0.84 -7.86
N THR A 57 4.52 1.03 -7.03
CA THR A 57 4.57 0.72 -5.60
C THR A 57 4.66 -0.78 -5.33
N GLN A 58 3.95 -1.60 -6.12
CA GLN A 58 3.92 -3.05 -5.96
C GLN A 58 5.27 -3.67 -6.32
N ALA A 59 5.87 -3.21 -7.42
CA ALA A 59 7.19 -3.70 -7.82
C ALA A 59 8.25 -3.38 -6.76
N LEU A 60 8.30 -2.14 -6.26
CA LEU A 60 9.27 -1.77 -5.22
C LEU A 60 9.01 -2.50 -3.90
N CYS A 61 7.74 -2.66 -3.52
CA CYS A 61 7.36 -3.41 -2.32
C CYS A 61 7.83 -4.87 -2.40
N HIS A 62 7.59 -5.53 -3.53
CA HIS A 62 8.02 -6.90 -3.77
C HIS A 62 9.55 -7.03 -3.79
N ASP A 63 10.24 -6.16 -4.55
CA ASP A 63 11.69 -6.17 -4.69
C ASP A 63 12.39 -6.05 -3.33
N LEU A 64 12.01 -5.06 -2.52
CA LEU A 64 12.59 -4.88 -1.18
C LEU A 64 12.17 -5.96 -0.18
N THR A 65 11.01 -6.59 -0.37
CA THR A 65 10.61 -7.75 0.44
C THR A 65 11.52 -8.94 0.16
N VAL A 66 11.88 -9.18 -1.10
CA VAL A 66 12.76 -10.29 -1.51
C VAL A 66 14.22 -9.99 -1.17
N GLU A 67 14.68 -8.76 -1.37
CA GLU A 67 16.06 -8.33 -1.06
C GLU A 67 16.38 -8.48 0.43
N TYR A 68 15.47 -8.06 1.31
CA TYR A 68 15.68 -8.06 2.76
C TYR A 68 14.98 -9.23 3.49
N GLN A 69 14.94 -10.41 2.84
CA GLN A 69 14.35 -11.61 3.44
C GLN A 69 15.05 -12.03 4.75
N ASP A 70 16.38 -11.96 4.83
CA ASP A 70 17.10 -12.35 6.05
C ASP A 70 16.76 -11.41 7.22
N GLU A 71 16.74 -10.09 6.97
CA GLU A 71 16.35 -9.09 7.98
C GLU A 71 14.89 -9.20 8.39
N LEU A 72 14.03 -9.83 7.58
CA LEU A 72 12.63 -10.10 7.88
C LEU A 72 12.47 -11.39 8.71
N HIS A 73 13.11 -12.49 8.33
CA HIS A 73 12.96 -13.77 9.04
C HIS A 73 13.83 -13.90 10.28
N ARG A 74 14.97 -13.20 10.35
CA ARG A 74 15.97 -13.33 11.43
C ARG A 74 16.16 -12.00 12.15
N PRO A 75 15.62 -11.87 13.38
CA PRO A 75 15.73 -10.63 14.15
C PRO A 75 17.18 -10.18 14.41
N ALA A 76 17.59 -9.12 13.72
CA ALA A 76 18.92 -8.51 13.82
C ALA A 76 18.89 -7.05 14.31
N PHE A 77 17.70 -6.46 14.49
CA PHE A 77 17.53 -5.05 14.83
C PHE A 77 17.27 -4.83 16.33
N PRO A 78 17.49 -3.61 16.86
CA PRO A 78 17.14 -3.30 18.25
C PRO A 78 15.63 -3.39 18.54
N TYR A 79 14.80 -3.12 17.53
CA TYR A 79 13.34 -3.22 17.62
C TYR A 79 12.73 -3.47 16.23
N LYS A 80 11.41 -3.52 16.14
CA LYS A 80 10.70 -3.71 14.87
C LYS A 80 10.99 -2.55 13.90
N PHE A 81 11.06 -2.85 12.61
CA PHE A 81 11.18 -1.88 11.54
C PHE A 81 10.16 -2.17 10.43
N LYS A 82 9.59 -1.15 9.79
CA LYS A 82 8.55 -1.30 8.78
C LYS A 82 8.80 -0.42 7.56
N PHE A 83 8.62 -1.00 6.38
CA PHE A 83 8.51 -0.28 5.11
C PHE A 83 7.05 -0.17 4.67
N LYS A 84 6.64 1.01 4.17
CA LYS A 84 5.38 1.17 3.46
C LYS A 84 5.47 2.12 2.28
N PHE A 85 4.75 1.79 1.22
CA PHE A 85 4.87 2.43 -0.09
C PHE A 85 3.53 3.04 -0.54
N ASP A 86 3.48 4.36 -0.60
CA ASP A 86 2.36 5.12 -1.13
C ASP A 86 2.75 5.75 -2.47
N GLY A 87 1.95 5.51 -3.50
CA GLY A 87 2.20 6.01 -4.85
C GLY A 87 1.98 7.51 -5.01
N CYS A 88 1.29 8.15 -4.07
CA CYS A 88 1.04 9.60 -4.06
C CYS A 88 0.75 10.11 -2.63
N PRO A 89 0.66 11.43 -2.41
CA PRO A 89 0.42 12.00 -1.08
C PRO A 89 -0.94 11.69 -0.44
N ASN A 90 -1.90 11.11 -1.17
CA ASN A 90 -3.17 10.64 -0.57
C ASN A 90 -2.98 9.51 0.46
N CYS A 91 -1.81 8.85 0.44
CA CYS A 91 -1.34 7.99 1.53
C CYS A 91 -2.32 6.84 1.86
N CYS A 92 -2.79 6.12 0.84
CA CYS A 92 -3.81 5.08 0.96
C CYS A 92 -3.39 3.88 1.82
N VAL A 93 -2.10 3.52 1.91
CA VAL A 93 -1.61 2.50 2.86
C VAL A 93 -1.19 3.08 4.20
N ALA A 94 -1.30 4.42 4.34
CA ALA A 94 -0.98 5.20 5.52
C ALA A 94 0.48 5.03 5.98
N SER A 95 1.43 5.02 5.02
CA SER A 95 2.86 4.83 5.30
C SER A 95 3.38 5.80 6.37
N ILE A 96 3.13 7.11 6.20
CA ILE A 96 3.61 8.16 7.13
C ILE A 96 3.25 7.92 8.60
N ALA A 97 2.15 7.22 8.88
CA ALA A 97 1.66 6.96 10.24
C ALA A 97 1.98 5.54 10.74
N ARG A 98 2.30 4.59 9.85
CA ARG A 98 2.33 3.15 10.16
C ARG A 98 3.61 2.43 9.72
N SER A 99 4.61 3.16 9.25
CA SER A 99 5.95 2.64 8.95
C SER A 99 7.06 3.47 9.59
N ASP A 100 8.18 2.83 9.87
CA ASP A 100 9.41 3.49 10.32
C ASP A 100 10.10 4.20 9.14
N MET A 101 9.95 3.67 7.92
CA MET A 101 10.37 4.33 6.68
C MET A 101 9.22 4.32 5.66
N ALA A 102 8.77 5.51 5.31
CA ALA A 102 7.66 5.76 4.40
C ALA A 102 8.19 6.23 3.03
N PHE A 103 7.74 5.57 1.96
CA PHE A 103 8.03 5.93 0.59
C PHE A 103 6.80 6.56 -0.03
N ILE A 104 6.81 7.88 -0.26
CA ILE A 104 5.63 8.61 -0.75
C ILE A 104 5.99 9.25 -2.09
N GLY A 105 5.27 8.84 -3.13
CA GLY A 105 5.47 9.30 -4.50
C GLY A 105 5.07 10.75 -4.69
N THR A 106 5.81 11.45 -5.54
CA THR A 106 5.53 12.82 -5.98
C THR A 106 6.11 13.03 -7.38
N TRP A 107 5.72 14.13 -8.01
CA TRP A 107 6.36 14.66 -9.21
C TRP A 107 7.09 15.97 -8.89
N LYS A 108 7.86 16.50 -9.84
CA LYS A 108 8.67 17.73 -9.70
C LYS A 108 8.40 18.77 -10.78
N ASP A 109 7.73 18.36 -11.86
CA ASP A 109 7.25 19.20 -12.94
C ASP A 109 5.86 19.80 -12.63
N ASP A 110 5.29 20.50 -13.60
CA ASP A 110 4.01 21.20 -13.45
C ASP A 110 2.82 20.23 -13.53
N ILE A 111 1.73 20.57 -12.84
CA ILE A 111 0.44 19.86 -12.99
C ILE A 111 -0.08 20.04 -14.41
N LYS A 112 -0.53 18.94 -15.03
CA LYS A 112 -1.14 18.95 -16.36
C LYS A 112 -2.57 19.46 -16.26
N ILE A 113 -2.88 20.54 -16.98
CA ILE A 113 -4.20 21.18 -16.95
C ILE A 113 -4.85 21.06 -18.34
N ASP A 114 -6.02 20.42 -18.39
CA ASP A 114 -6.89 20.39 -19.55
C ASP A 114 -8.04 21.40 -19.34
N GLN A 115 -8.03 22.48 -20.13
CA GLN A 115 -9.00 23.57 -20.01
C GLN A 115 -10.41 23.16 -20.48
N GLU A 116 -10.53 22.18 -21.37
CA GLU A 116 -11.83 21.67 -21.81
C GLU A 116 -12.49 20.88 -20.67
N ALA A 117 -11.73 20.03 -19.99
CA ALA A 117 -12.20 19.31 -18.81
C ALA A 117 -12.55 20.28 -17.65
N VAL A 118 -11.75 21.33 -17.44
CA VAL A 118 -12.06 22.40 -16.46
C VAL A 118 -13.41 23.05 -16.75
N ALA A 119 -13.67 23.43 -17.99
CA ALA A 119 -14.95 24.01 -18.39
C ALA A 119 -16.11 23.02 -18.19
N ALA A 120 -15.91 21.73 -18.45
CA ALA A 120 -16.90 20.68 -18.21
C ALA A 120 -17.26 20.51 -16.72
N TYR A 121 -16.30 20.67 -15.79
CA TYR A 121 -16.60 20.73 -14.36
C TYR A 121 -17.44 21.96 -13.99
N VAL A 122 -17.06 23.16 -14.47
CA VAL A 122 -17.83 24.40 -14.23
C VAL A 122 -19.23 24.33 -14.84
N GLY A 123 -19.37 23.69 -16.00
CA GLY A 123 -20.64 23.45 -16.68
C GLY A 123 -21.51 22.37 -16.03
N GLY A 124 -20.98 21.62 -15.05
CA GLY A 124 -21.69 20.55 -14.35
C GLY A 124 -21.76 19.22 -15.09
N GLU A 125 -21.00 19.04 -16.18
CA GLU A 125 -20.92 17.78 -16.93
C GLU A 125 -20.12 16.72 -16.16
N PHE A 126 -19.07 17.13 -15.46
CA PHE A 126 -18.27 16.26 -14.59
C PHE A 126 -18.56 16.52 -13.10
N PRO A 127 -18.89 15.49 -12.30
CA PRO A 127 -19.15 15.67 -10.89
C PRO A 127 -17.82 15.87 -10.11
N PRO A 128 -17.74 16.86 -9.19
CA PRO A 128 -16.52 17.09 -8.41
C PRO A 128 -16.15 15.87 -7.57
N ASN A 129 -14.84 15.64 -7.42
CA ASN A 129 -14.29 14.50 -6.67
C ASN A 129 -14.85 13.14 -7.12
N ALA A 130 -15.00 12.95 -8.44
CA ALA A 130 -15.58 11.76 -9.07
C ALA A 130 -16.96 11.34 -8.49
N GLY A 131 -17.73 12.29 -7.96
CA GLY A 131 -19.06 12.03 -7.40
C GLY A 131 -19.07 11.45 -5.97
N ALA A 132 -17.96 11.53 -5.23
CA ALA A 132 -17.85 11.03 -3.86
C ALA A 132 -18.91 11.61 -2.89
N HIS A 133 -19.49 12.77 -3.21
CA HIS A 133 -20.47 13.47 -2.37
C HIS A 133 -21.90 13.44 -2.90
N SER A 134 -22.20 12.60 -3.89
CA SER A 134 -23.52 12.50 -4.56
C SER A 134 -24.68 12.10 -3.63
N GLY A 135 -24.40 11.61 -2.42
CA GLY A 135 -25.41 11.25 -1.42
C GLY A 135 -26.09 12.43 -0.71
N ARG A 136 -25.68 13.67 -0.97
CA ARG A 136 -26.28 14.89 -0.40
C ARG A 136 -26.28 16.01 -1.43
N ASP A 137 -27.28 16.88 -1.38
CA ASP A 137 -27.30 18.12 -2.15
C ASP A 137 -26.37 19.17 -1.50
N TRP A 138 -25.34 19.56 -2.24
CA TRP A 138 -24.36 20.58 -1.85
C TRP A 138 -24.46 21.85 -2.71
N GLY A 139 -25.44 21.93 -3.61
CA GLY A 139 -25.52 22.95 -4.65
C GLY A 139 -24.66 22.62 -5.88
N ALA A 140 -24.66 23.54 -6.84
CA ALA A 140 -23.79 23.45 -8.01
C ALA A 140 -22.32 23.58 -7.61
N PHE A 141 -21.43 22.95 -8.40
CA PHE A 141 -20.00 23.12 -8.23
C PHE A 141 -19.58 24.58 -8.47
N ASP A 142 -18.72 25.10 -7.60
CA ASP A 142 -18.15 26.44 -7.65
C ASP A 142 -16.62 26.32 -7.57
N MET A 143 -15.89 26.82 -8.58
CA MET A 143 -14.46 26.58 -8.80
C MET A 143 -13.57 27.66 -8.18
#